data_AF-A0A357FXF4-F1
#
_entry.id   AF-A0A357FXF4-F1
#
_cell.length_a   1.000
_cell.length_b   1.000
_cell.length_c   1.000
_cell.angle_alpha   90.00
_cell.angle_beta   90.00
_cell.angle_gamma   90.00
#
_symmetry.space_group_name_H-M   'P 1'
#
loop_
_entity.id
_entity.type
_entity.pdbx_description
1 polymer ?
#
loop_
_entity_poly.entity_id
_entity_poly.type
_entity_poly.pdbx_seq_one_letter_code
_entity_poly.pdbx_strand_id
1 'polypeptide(L)'
;LKPRKFKDADKALAAISEIYDAHIGYLQEGFRQFGTGKLKPGRVSACYPYISVTTELPRGTDSRYSYGFVSRPGSFMTTLTRPDIFDRYYQRQIELLIKNHGMPVEVGVSTTPIPIHFALGENFHLERDLSAKQIQDMPQYFDVPNLDIMDDEIANATYVREEGKPGPLSLFNAPRVDLSLQRLKHYCGSDAHHFQNYVIFTNYQFYIDEFVKIAKTKAKSRGFAGFIEPDTRKRLPQMPAYHLKRDDGSGITMINIGVGPSNAKTITDHLAVMRPEAWLMIGHC
;
A
#
# COMPACT_ATOMS: atom_id res chain seq x y z
N LEU A 1 4.15 -15.33 -16.73
CA LEU A 1 5.14 -16.08 -15.93
C LEU A 1 4.44 -17.26 -15.26
N LYS A 2 5.05 -18.46 -15.23
CA LYS A 2 4.45 -19.60 -14.50
C LYS A 2 4.53 -19.36 -12.98
N PRO A 3 3.52 -19.73 -12.19
CA PRO A 3 3.57 -19.62 -10.73
C PRO A 3 4.76 -20.40 -10.14
N ARG A 4 5.38 -19.85 -9.10
CA ARG A 4 6.53 -20.43 -8.40
C ARG A 4 6.18 -20.64 -6.92
N LYS A 5 6.64 -21.74 -6.34
CA LYS A 5 6.41 -22.09 -4.92
C LYS A 5 7.67 -21.86 -4.09
N PHE A 6 7.51 -21.29 -2.91
CA PHE A 6 8.62 -20.91 -2.03
C PHE A 6 8.38 -21.39 -0.59
N LYS A 7 9.44 -21.90 0.03
CA LYS A 7 9.52 -22.20 1.49
C LYS A 7 10.41 -21.21 2.24
N ASP A 8 10.76 -20.11 1.58
CA ASP A 8 11.70 -19.09 2.04
C ASP A 8 11.08 -17.73 1.73
N ALA A 9 10.94 -16.89 2.76
CA ALA A 9 10.24 -15.62 2.66
C ALA A 9 10.98 -14.61 1.77
N ASP A 10 12.31 -14.60 1.82
CA ASP A 10 13.15 -13.68 1.05
C ASP A 10 13.06 -14.00 -0.44
N LYS A 11 13.09 -15.30 -0.79
CA LYS A 11 12.91 -15.73 -2.18
C LYS A 11 11.50 -15.44 -2.71
N ALA A 12 10.48 -15.57 -1.86
CA ALA A 12 9.11 -15.20 -2.22
C ALA A 12 8.98 -13.70 -2.46
N LEU A 13 9.53 -12.86 -1.57
CA LEU A 13 9.54 -11.41 -1.71
C LEU A 13 10.30 -10.99 -2.98
N ALA A 14 11.49 -11.54 -3.23
CA ALA A 14 12.24 -11.26 -4.45
C ALA A 14 11.44 -11.59 -5.72
N ALA A 15 10.70 -12.71 -5.72
CA ALA A 15 9.82 -13.07 -6.83
C ALA A 15 8.63 -12.12 -7.00
N ILE A 16 8.09 -11.57 -5.91
CA ILE A 16 7.03 -10.55 -5.94
C ILE A 16 7.58 -9.26 -6.55
N SER A 17 8.74 -8.78 -6.09
CA SER A 17 9.40 -7.58 -6.61
C SER A 17 9.76 -7.72 -8.09
N GLU A 18 10.33 -8.86 -8.49
CA GLU A 18 10.66 -9.15 -9.89
C GLU A 18 9.44 -8.99 -10.82
N ILE A 19 8.30 -9.56 -10.44
CA ILE A 19 7.06 -9.46 -11.22
C ILE A 19 6.56 -8.02 -11.24
N TYR A 20 6.51 -7.37 -10.06
CA TYR A 20 6.00 -6.02 -9.93
C TYR A 20 6.83 -5.03 -10.76
N ASP A 21 8.14 -4.99 -10.54
CA ASP A 21 9.05 -4.04 -11.19
C ASP A 21 9.07 -4.21 -12.71
N ALA A 22 9.04 -5.46 -13.20
CA ALA A 22 8.96 -5.73 -14.63
C ALA A 22 7.66 -5.20 -15.26
N HIS A 23 6.53 -5.37 -14.58
CA HIS A 23 5.23 -4.92 -15.07
C HIS A 23 5.07 -3.40 -14.98
N ILE A 24 5.55 -2.78 -13.90
CA ILE A 24 5.62 -1.31 -13.78
C ILE A 24 6.50 -0.73 -14.88
N GLY A 25 7.70 -1.27 -15.09
CA GLY A 25 8.61 -0.83 -16.14
C GLY A 25 7.99 -0.93 -17.54
N TYR A 26 7.28 -2.04 -17.84
CA TYR A 26 6.56 -2.20 -19.09
C TYR A 26 5.47 -1.13 -19.31
N LEU A 27 4.67 -0.85 -18.28
CA LEU A 27 3.61 0.16 -18.33
C LEU A 27 4.17 1.57 -18.48
N GLN A 28 5.22 1.91 -17.73
CA GLN A 28 5.89 3.22 -17.81
C GLN A 28 6.52 3.45 -19.19
N GLU A 29 7.17 2.44 -19.76
CA GLU A 29 7.73 2.52 -21.10
C GLU A 29 6.64 2.68 -22.17
N GLY A 30 5.54 1.91 -22.08
CA GLY A 30 4.39 2.07 -22.96
C GLY A 30 3.79 3.47 -22.87
N PHE A 31 3.67 4.03 -21.67
CA PHE A 31 3.19 5.38 -21.45
C PHE A 31 4.15 6.45 -22.01
N ARG A 32 5.46 6.27 -21.87
CA ARG A 32 6.47 7.16 -22.47
C ARG A 32 6.36 7.18 -24.00
N GLN A 33 6.16 6.00 -24.62
CA GLN A 33 5.91 5.91 -26.06
C GLN A 33 4.59 6.55 -26.46
N PHE A 34 3.55 6.44 -25.64
CA PHE A 34 2.25 7.09 -25.85
C PHE A 34 2.37 8.62 -25.82
N GLY A 35 3.05 9.17 -24.81
CA GLY A 35 3.28 10.61 -24.69
C GLY A 35 4.07 11.19 -25.87
N THR A 36 5.00 10.44 -26.44
CA THR A 36 5.80 10.84 -27.60
C THR A 36 5.15 10.50 -28.96
N GLY A 37 3.95 9.92 -28.97
CA GLY A 37 3.24 9.53 -30.20
C GLY A 37 3.87 8.35 -30.95
N LYS A 38 4.78 7.61 -30.31
CA LYS A 38 5.52 6.46 -30.88
C LYS A 38 4.94 5.10 -30.51
N LEU A 39 3.88 5.07 -29.69
CA LEU A 39 3.26 3.83 -29.27
C LEU A 39 2.66 3.11 -30.48
N LYS A 40 3.02 1.83 -30.65
CA LYS A 40 2.43 0.98 -31.69
C LYS A 40 0.96 0.69 -31.37
N PRO A 41 0.10 0.47 -32.37
CA PRO A 41 -1.27 0.04 -32.15
C PRO A 41 -1.32 -1.23 -31.30
N GLY A 42 -2.11 -1.20 -30.22
CA GLY A 42 -2.25 -2.31 -29.28
C GLY A 42 -2.47 -1.84 -27.85
N ARG A 43 -3.11 -2.69 -27.04
CA ARG A 43 -3.33 -2.42 -25.62
C ARG A 43 -2.07 -2.74 -24.83
N VAL A 44 -1.63 -1.82 -23.98
CA VAL A 44 -0.53 -1.99 -23.04
C VAL A 44 -1.14 -2.30 -21.67
N SER A 45 -1.05 -3.56 -21.26
CA SER A 45 -1.63 -4.06 -20.01
C SER A 45 -0.67 -5.01 -19.32
N ALA A 46 -0.62 -4.92 -17.98
CA ALA A 46 0.09 -5.84 -17.12
C ALA A 46 -0.66 -5.97 -15.79
N CYS A 47 -0.50 -7.10 -15.10
CA CYS A 47 -1.28 -7.42 -13.90
C CYS A 47 -0.43 -7.43 -12.62
N TYR A 48 -1.06 -7.21 -11.47
CA TYR A 48 -0.37 -7.29 -10.19
C TYR A 48 0.19 -8.70 -9.93
N PRO A 49 1.29 -8.85 -9.17
CA PRO A 49 1.61 -10.14 -8.57
C PRO A 49 0.52 -10.59 -7.60
N TYR A 50 0.36 -11.90 -7.45
CA TYR A 50 -0.40 -12.49 -6.34
C TYR A 50 0.50 -13.36 -5.48
N ILE A 51 0.07 -13.55 -4.23
CA ILE A 51 0.54 -14.60 -3.35
C ILE A 51 -0.63 -15.45 -2.89
N SER A 52 -0.44 -16.76 -2.80
CA SER A 52 -1.43 -17.70 -2.27
C SER A 52 -0.81 -18.73 -1.34
N VAL A 53 -1.66 -19.27 -0.46
CA VAL A 53 -1.35 -20.39 0.43
C VAL A 53 -2.53 -21.34 0.46
N THR A 54 -2.27 -22.64 0.39
CA THR A 54 -3.27 -23.69 0.54
C THR A 54 -2.92 -24.51 1.77
N THR A 55 -3.89 -24.66 2.67
CA THR A 55 -3.73 -25.38 3.94
C THR A 55 -4.72 -26.54 4.00
N GLU A 56 -4.26 -27.71 4.42
CA GLU A 56 -5.08 -28.94 4.45
C GLU A 56 -5.55 -29.29 5.87
N LEU A 57 -4.79 -28.90 6.89
CA LEU A 57 -5.08 -29.19 8.30
C LEU A 57 -4.79 -27.95 9.16
N PRO A 58 -5.61 -27.65 10.19
CA PRO A 58 -5.24 -26.68 11.20
C PRO A 58 -4.01 -27.21 11.95
N ARG A 59 -2.85 -26.59 11.74
CA ARG A 59 -1.70 -26.81 12.63
C ARG A 59 -1.80 -25.85 13.81
N GLY A 60 -1.33 -26.30 14.98
CA GLY A 60 -1.29 -25.46 16.18
C GLY A 60 -0.57 -24.16 15.90
N THR A 61 -1.31 -23.06 15.93
CA THR A 61 -0.79 -21.71 15.69
C THR A 61 -0.07 -21.22 16.94
N ASP A 62 1.04 -20.49 16.74
CA ASP A 62 1.71 -19.81 17.85
C ASP A 62 0.77 -18.74 18.43
N SER A 63 0.20 -19.01 19.60
CA SER A 63 -0.84 -18.16 20.21
C SER A 63 -0.33 -16.80 20.68
N ARG A 64 0.97 -16.53 20.58
CA ARG A 64 1.57 -15.22 20.93
C ARG A 64 1.26 -14.14 19.89
N TYR A 65 1.00 -14.53 18.65
CA TYR A 65 0.61 -13.59 17.59
C TYR A 65 -0.89 -13.70 17.31
N SER A 66 -1.58 -12.57 17.28
CA SER A 66 -2.97 -12.48 16.83
C SER A 66 -3.12 -12.51 15.30
N TYR A 67 -2.02 -12.66 14.56
CA TYR A 67 -1.94 -12.61 13.09
C TYR A 67 -0.91 -13.61 12.54
N GLY A 68 -0.79 -13.68 11.21
CA GLY A 68 0.21 -14.53 10.54
C GLY A 68 -0.24 -15.99 10.35
N PHE A 69 -1.55 -16.25 10.38
CA PHE A 69 -2.12 -17.57 10.12
C PHE A 69 -3.48 -17.45 9.42
N VAL A 70 -3.96 -18.57 8.87
CA VAL A 70 -5.33 -18.73 8.36
C VAL A 70 -6.05 -19.70 9.27
N SER A 71 -7.29 -19.40 9.62
CA SER A 71 -8.02 -20.10 10.70
C SER A 71 -8.69 -21.40 10.27
N ARG A 72 -8.81 -21.65 8.96
CA ARG A 72 -9.50 -22.81 8.41
C ARG A 72 -8.71 -23.40 7.23
N PRO A 73 -8.80 -24.72 7.00
CA PRO A 73 -8.32 -25.32 5.77
C PRO A 73 -8.91 -24.67 4.52
N GLY A 74 -8.13 -24.65 3.45
CA GLY A 74 -8.52 -24.09 2.16
C GLY A 74 -7.41 -23.29 1.51
N SER A 75 -7.72 -22.80 0.31
CA SER A 75 -6.86 -21.88 -0.44
C SER A 75 -7.20 -20.44 -0.12
N PHE A 76 -6.17 -19.63 0.08
CA PHE A 76 -6.26 -18.19 0.32
C PHE A 76 -5.32 -17.46 -0.63
N MET A 77 -5.72 -16.30 -1.13
CA MET A 77 -4.95 -15.53 -2.10
C MET A 77 -5.13 -14.03 -1.85
N THR A 78 -4.13 -13.24 -2.23
CA THR A 78 -4.28 -11.80 -2.39
C THR A 78 -3.34 -11.26 -3.47
N THR A 79 -3.68 -10.11 -4.04
CA THR A 79 -2.80 -9.34 -4.94
C THR A 79 -1.93 -8.39 -4.14
N LEU A 80 -0.71 -8.14 -4.62
CA LEU A 80 0.29 -7.32 -3.93
C LEU A 80 0.73 -6.14 -4.81
N THR A 81 1.10 -5.04 -4.18
CA THR A 81 1.64 -3.84 -4.83
C THR A 81 2.73 -3.23 -3.95
N ARG A 82 3.53 -2.33 -4.52
CA ARG A 82 4.55 -1.55 -3.81
C ARG A 82 5.42 -2.36 -2.84
N PRO A 83 6.11 -3.42 -3.31
CA PRO A 83 7.05 -4.16 -2.49
C PRO A 83 8.21 -3.28 -1.99
N ASP A 84 8.46 -2.13 -2.62
CA ASP A 84 9.37 -1.08 -2.14
C ASP A 84 8.93 -0.44 -0.81
N ILE A 85 7.62 -0.35 -0.55
CA ILE A 85 7.06 0.15 0.72
C ILE A 85 6.82 -0.98 1.71
N PHE A 86 6.32 -2.12 1.24
CA PHE A 86 5.80 -3.20 2.08
C PHE A 86 6.77 -4.37 2.26
N ASP A 87 8.04 -4.24 1.84
CA ASP A 87 9.06 -5.30 1.90
C ASP A 87 9.08 -6.05 3.23
N ARG A 88 9.23 -5.35 4.35
CA ARG A 88 9.32 -5.92 5.69
C ARG A 88 8.01 -6.54 6.14
N TYR A 89 6.88 -5.89 5.82
CA TYR A 89 5.57 -6.43 6.13
C TYR A 89 5.34 -7.75 5.38
N TYR A 90 5.61 -7.78 4.07
CA TYR A 90 5.48 -8.98 3.25
C TYR A 90 6.43 -10.09 3.72
N GLN A 91 7.71 -9.79 3.91
CA GLN A 91 8.70 -10.75 4.42
C GLN A 91 8.20 -11.39 5.73
N ARG A 92 7.77 -10.56 6.70
CA ARG A 92 7.31 -11.03 8.00
C ARG A 92 6.05 -11.88 7.91
N GLN A 93 5.04 -11.45 7.14
CA GLN A 93 3.79 -12.23 7.01
C GLN A 93 4.04 -13.56 6.29
N ILE A 94 4.89 -13.57 5.25
CA ILE A 94 5.24 -14.80 4.53
C ILE A 94 5.99 -15.77 5.44
N GLU A 95 6.95 -15.27 6.23
CA GLU A 95 7.69 -16.07 7.22
C GLU A 95 6.72 -16.74 8.20
N LEU A 96 5.77 -15.98 8.76
CA LEU A 96 4.76 -16.50 9.69
C LEU A 96 3.86 -17.54 9.03
N LEU A 97 3.38 -17.30 7.80
CA LEU A 97 2.56 -18.26 7.07
C LEU A 97 3.28 -19.58 6.82
N ILE A 98 4.53 -19.53 6.36
CA ILE A 98 5.35 -20.73 6.12
C ILE A 98 5.60 -21.46 7.44
N LYS A 99 5.97 -20.74 8.51
CA LYS A 99 6.26 -21.31 9.82
C LYS A 99 5.04 -21.98 10.46
N ASN A 100 3.88 -21.33 10.41
CA ASN A 100 2.67 -21.77 11.09
C ASN A 100 1.98 -22.93 10.34
N HIS A 101 2.02 -22.94 9.01
CA HIS A 101 1.31 -23.95 8.20
C HIS A 101 2.23 -25.05 7.65
N GLY A 102 3.54 -24.81 7.57
CA GLY A 102 4.51 -25.75 6.99
C GLY A 102 4.34 -25.98 5.49
N MET A 103 3.49 -25.19 4.83
CA MET A 103 3.21 -25.25 3.40
C MET A 103 3.96 -24.13 2.67
N PRO A 104 4.42 -24.36 1.42
CA PRO A 104 5.00 -23.30 0.63
C PRO A 104 3.94 -22.26 0.25
N VAL A 105 4.36 -21.01 0.13
CA VAL A 105 3.56 -19.97 -0.54
C VAL A 105 3.78 -20.05 -2.05
N GLU A 106 2.76 -19.73 -2.83
CA GLU A 106 2.84 -19.63 -4.28
C GLU A 106 2.77 -18.17 -4.71
N VAL A 107 3.67 -17.75 -5.60
CA VAL A 107 3.72 -16.40 -6.17
C VAL A 107 3.57 -16.51 -7.68
N GLY A 108 2.73 -15.66 -8.26
CA GLY A 108 2.49 -15.62 -9.69
C GLY A 108 1.95 -14.28 -10.17
N VAL A 109 1.54 -14.23 -11.45
CA VAL A 109 0.89 -13.06 -12.05
C VAL A 109 -0.62 -13.22 -11.91
N SER A 110 -1.30 -12.21 -11.35
CA SER A 110 -2.75 -12.24 -11.17
C SER A 110 -3.49 -11.94 -12.47
N THR A 111 -4.82 -11.99 -12.42
CA THR A 111 -5.70 -11.50 -13.49
C THR A 111 -6.11 -10.04 -13.28
N THR A 112 -5.66 -9.38 -12.21
CA THR A 112 -6.03 -8.00 -11.87
C THR A 112 -5.06 -7.04 -12.55
N PRO A 113 -5.51 -6.24 -13.53
CA PRO A 113 -4.65 -5.29 -14.22
C PRO A 113 -4.16 -4.19 -13.26
N ILE A 114 -2.98 -3.64 -13.54
CA ILE A 114 -2.43 -2.46 -12.87
C ILE A 114 -2.87 -1.22 -13.65
N PRO A 115 -3.74 -0.36 -13.10
CA PRO A 115 -4.06 0.91 -13.73
C PRO A 115 -2.82 1.77 -13.98
N ILE A 116 -2.74 2.39 -15.16
CA ILE A 116 -1.57 3.20 -15.53
C ILE A 116 -1.33 4.36 -14.56
N HIS A 117 -2.41 4.90 -13.99
CA HIS A 117 -2.38 5.96 -12.99
C HIS A 117 -1.56 5.57 -11.75
N PHE A 118 -1.58 4.30 -11.36
CA PHE A 118 -0.82 3.79 -10.23
C PHE A 118 0.61 3.43 -10.63
N ALA A 119 0.81 2.93 -11.86
CA ALA A 119 2.13 2.56 -12.35
C ALA A 119 3.07 3.75 -12.58
N LEU A 120 2.54 4.93 -12.88
CA LEU A 120 3.32 6.17 -13.00
C LEU A 120 3.80 6.71 -11.64
N GLY A 121 3.27 6.17 -10.55
CA GLY A 121 3.68 6.50 -9.20
C GLY A 121 3.22 7.88 -8.73
N GLU A 122 3.66 8.24 -7.53
CA GLU A 122 3.14 9.37 -6.78
C GLU A 122 3.58 10.75 -7.31
N ASN A 123 4.65 10.80 -8.12
CA ASN A 123 5.25 12.06 -8.59
C ASN A 123 4.77 12.49 -9.99
N PHE A 124 3.97 11.67 -10.66
CA PHE A 124 3.58 11.92 -12.05
C PHE A 124 2.26 12.70 -12.13
N HIS A 125 2.24 13.74 -12.97
CA HIS A 125 1.06 14.59 -13.17
C HIS A 125 0.59 14.49 -14.62
N LEU A 126 -0.34 13.55 -14.90
CA LEU A 126 -0.90 13.29 -16.23
C LEU A 126 -1.31 14.57 -16.98
N GLU A 127 -1.96 15.52 -16.29
CA GLU A 127 -2.46 16.77 -16.87
C GLU A 127 -1.37 17.75 -17.33
N ARG A 128 -0.14 17.60 -16.84
CA ARG A 128 0.99 18.46 -17.24
C ARG A 128 1.74 17.93 -18.45
N ASP A 129 1.75 16.62 -18.62
CA ASP A 129 2.64 15.94 -19.56
C ASP A 129 1.92 15.44 -20.83
N LEU A 130 0.58 15.52 -20.88
CA LEU A 130 -0.23 15.07 -22.01
C LEU A 130 -1.14 16.17 -22.56
N SER A 131 -1.40 16.12 -23.88
CA SER A 131 -2.46 16.92 -24.50
C SER A 131 -3.85 16.40 -24.12
N ALA A 132 -4.88 17.27 -24.22
CA ALA A 132 -6.27 16.88 -23.92
C ALA A 132 -6.75 15.66 -24.72
N LYS A 133 -6.34 15.55 -26.00
CA LYS A 133 -6.65 14.39 -26.84
C LYS A 133 -5.99 13.11 -26.33
N GLN A 134 -4.73 13.18 -25.92
CA GLN A 134 -4.02 12.02 -25.35
C GLN A 134 -4.66 11.56 -24.03
N ILE A 135 -5.14 12.48 -23.19
CA ILE A 135 -5.86 12.11 -21.97
C ILE A 135 -7.16 11.36 -22.31
N GLN A 136 -7.90 11.83 -23.31
CA GLN A 136 -9.14 11.18 -23.77
C GLN A 136 -8.90 9.81 -24.39
N ASP A 137 -7.80 9.64 -25.13
CA ASP A 137 -7.46 8.39 -25.81
C ASP A 137 -6.85 7.35 -24.85
N MET A 138 -6.34 7.75 -23.68
CA MET A 138 -5.63 6.89 -22.73
C MET A 138 -6.37 5.59 -22.36
N PRO A 139 -7.70 5.57 -22.09
CA PRO A 139 -8.42 4.33 -21.77
C PRO A 139 -8.48 3.31 -22.92
N GLN A 140 -8.19 3.72 -24.16
CA GLN A 140 -8.13 2.81 -25.30
C GLN A 140 -6.82 1.99 -25.30
N TYR A 141 -5.76 2.54 -24.69
CA TYR A 141 -4.43 1.93 -24.68
C TYR A 141 -4.08 1.28 -23.34
N PHE A 142 -4.60 1.80 -22.22
CA PHE A 142 -4.19 1.40 -20.88
C PHE A 142 -5.38 1.06 -19.99
N ASP A 143 -5.11 0.25 -18.96
CA ASP A 143 -6.04 0.03 -17.86
C ASP A 143 -6.19 1.29 -17.00
N VAL A 144 -7.42 1.57 -16.59
CA VAL A 144 -7.79 2.69 -15.73
C VAL A 144 -8.36 2.18 -14.40
N PRO A 145 -8.31 2.98 -13.31
CA PRO A 145 -8.88 2.61 -12.02
C PRO A 145 -10.35 2.18 -12.15
N ASN A 146 -10.66 0.98 -11.66
CA ASN A 146 -12.03 0.49 -11.53
C ASN A 146 -12.44 0.57 -10.05
N LEU A 147 -13.46 1.36 -9.74
CA LEU A 147 -13.96 1.56 -8.37
C LEU A 147 -14.64 0.31 -7.81
N ASP A 148 -15.20 -0.55 -8.67
CA ASP A 148 -15.95 -1.74 -8.25
C ASP A 148 -15.08 -2.79 -7.57
N ILE A 149 -13.76 -2.75 -7.78
CA ILE A 149 -12.80 -3.70 -7.18
C ILE A 149 -11.93 -3.06 -6.09
N MET A 150 -12.19 -1.80 -5.74
CA MET A 150 -11.46 -1.01 -4.74
C MET A 150 -12.34 -0.81 -3.49
N ASP A 151 -12.96 -1.89 -3.02
CA ASP A 151 -13.84 -1.89 -1.85
C ASP A 151 -13.08 -2.19 -0.55
N ASP A 152 -13.83 -2.14 0.56
CA ASP A 152 -13.38 -2.46 1.92
C ASP A 152 -14.16 -3.67 2.50
N GLU A 153 -14.76 -4.52 1.67
CA GLU A 153 -15.66 -5.59 2.14
C GLU A 153 -14.96 -6.58 3.07
N ILE A 154 -13.70 -6.91 2.79
CA ILE A 154 -12.90 -7.80 3.62
C ILE A 154 -12.60 -7.13 4.98
N ALA A 155 -12.15 -5.86 4.95
CA ALA A 155 -11.84 -5.11 6.16
C ALA A 155 -13.08 -4.83 7.03
N ASN A 156 -14.25 -4.64 6.40
CA ASN A 156 -15.53 -4.43 7.06
C ASN A 156 -16.22 -5.73 7.50
N ALA A 157 -15.60 -6.89 7.25
CA ALA A 157 -16.17 -8.20 7.52
C ALA A 157 -17.53 -8.47 6.83
N THR A 158 -17.77 -7.83 5.67
CA THR A 158 -18.95 -8.04 4.83
C THR A 158 -18.68 -8.93 3.62
N TYR A 159 -17.42 -9.27 3.34
CA TYR A 159 -17.03 -10.13 2.23
C TYR A 159 -17.64 -11.53 2.33
N VAL A 160 -18.35 -11.94 1.29
CA VAL A 160 -18.90 -13.30 1.15
C VAL A 160 -18.04 -14.07 0.16
N ARG A 161 -17.44 -15.17 0.63
CA ARG A 161 -16.59 -16.01 -0.21
C ARG A 161 -17.41 -16.73 -1.27
N GLU A 162 -17.03 -16.53 -2.54
CA GLU A 162 -17.54 -17.32 -3.65
C GLU A 162 -17.11 -18.79 -3.55
N GLU A 163 -18.05 -19.69 -3.88
CA GLU A 163 -17.78 -21.13 -3.88
C GLU A 163 -16.67 -21.49 -4.88
N GLY A 164 -15.73 -22.33 -4.46
CA GLY A 164 -14.60 -22.75 -5.29
C GLY A 164 -13.49 -21.70 -5.50
N LYS A 165 -13.67 -20.45 -5.06
CA LYS A 165 -12.61 -19.42 -5.11
C LYS A 165 -11.73 -19.44 -3.85
N PRO A 166 -10.44 -19.04 -3.95
CA PRO A 166 -9.62 -18.80 -2.77
C PRO A 166 -10.25 -17.73 -1.87
N GLY A 167 -10.14 -17.90 -0.55
CA GLY A 167 -10.50 -16.84 0.40
C GLY A 167 -9.48 -15.70 0.43
N PRO A 168 -9.79 -14.56 1.07
CA PRO A 168 -8.87 -13.45 1.16
C PRO A 168 -7.70 -13.76 2.10
N LEU A 169 -6.47 -13.48 1.65
CA LEU A 169 -5.25 -13.63 2.47
C LEU A 169 -4.81 -12.32 3.17
N SER A 170 -5.34 -11.17 2.73
CA SER A 170 -5.11 -9.87 3.34
C SER A 170 -6.42 -9.08 3.43
N LEU A 171 -6.44 -8.00 4.23
CA LEU A 171 -7.61 -7.13 4.36
C LEU A 171 -7.86 -6.25 3.13
N PHE A 172 -6.81 -5.94 2.37
CA PHE A 172 -6.86 -5.07 1.20
C PHE A 172 -6.16 -5.73 0.02
N ASN A 173 -6.74 -5.59 -1.16
CA ASN A 173 -6.14 -6.00 -2.42
C ASN A 173 -5.23 -4.89 -2.98
N ALA A 174 -4.39 -5.22 -3.97
CA ALA A 174 -3.44 -4.28 -4.54
C ALA A 174 -4.04 -2.97 -5.09
N PRO A 175 -5.13 -2.99 -5.89
CA PRO A 175 -5.76 -1.75 -6.36
C PRO A 175 -6.25 -0.83 -5.24
N ARG A 176 -6.84 -1.40 -4.18
CA ARG A 176 -7.32 -0.66 -3.00
C ARG A 176 -6.17 -0.03 -2.20
N VAL A 177 -5.03 -0.72 -2.14
CA VAL A 177 -3.79 -0.19 -1.54
C VAL A 177 -3.28 0.99 -2.35
N ASP A 178 -3.08 0.83 -3.67
CA ASP A 178 -2.54 1.89 -4.53
C ASP A 178 -3.40 3.17 -4.50
N LEU A 179 -4.74 3.02 -4.55
CA LEU A 179 -5.66 4.14 -4.39
C LEU A 179 -5.38 4.92 -3.10
N SER A 180 -5.18 4.21 -1.98
CA SER A 180 -4.92 4.85 -0.70
C SER A 180 -3.57 5.50 -0.60
N LEU A 181 -2.52 4.93 -1.19
CA LEU A 181 -1.21 5.57 -1.21
C LEU A 181 -1.26 6.92 -1.93
N GLN A 182 -1.97 7.00 -3.07
CA GLN A 182 -2.19 8.27 -3.76
C GLN A 182 -2.99 9.27 -2.92
N ARG A 183 -4.03 8.79 -2.22
CA ARG A 183 -4.86 9.64 -1.35
C ARG A 183 -4.10 10.12 -0.11
N LEU A 184 -3.26 9.28 0.49
CA LEU A 184 -2.38 9.68 1.59
C LEU A 184 -1.46 10.82 1.16
N LYS A 185 -0.82 10.71 -0.01
CA LYS A 185 -0.01 11.83 -0.53
C LYS A 185 -0.83 13.09 -0.74
N HIS A 186 -2.02 12.97 -1.32
CA HIS A 186 -2.89 14.12 -1.56
C HIS A 186 -3.34 14.81 -0.27
N TYR A 187 -3.81 14.04 0.72
CA TYR A 187 -4.36 14.56 1.96
C TYR A 187 -3.29 14.98 2.97
N CYS A 188 -2.14 14.30 2.99
CA CYS A 188 -1.09 14.52 3.98
C CYS A 188 0.10 15.32 3.46
N GLY A 189 0.21 15.49 2.13
CA GLY A 189 1.37 16.14 1.51
C GLY A 189 2.67 15.38 1.75
N SER A 190 2.63 14.07 1.99
CA SER A 190 3.82 13.27 2.30
C SER A 190 3.80 11.95 1.55
N ASP A 191 4.97 11.49 1.16
CA ASP A 191 5.16 10.20 0.48
C ASP A 191 4.91 9.05 1.47
N ALA A 192 4.31 7.96 0.98
CA ALA A 192 3.97 6.80 1.79
C ALA A 192 5.19 6.16 2.50
N HIS A 193 6.41 6.26 1.92
CA HIS A 193 7.66 5.76 2.52
C HIS A 193 8.06 6.46 3.83
N HIS A 194 7.37 7.53 4.21
CA HIS A 194 7.66 8.28 5.43
C HIS A 194 6.77 7.88 6.60
N PHE A 195 5.64 7.22 6.35
CA PHE A 195 4.75 6.76 7.39
C PHE A 195 5.44 5.73 8.29
N GLN A 196 5.27 5.91 9.60
CA GLN A 196 5.78 5.04 10.65
C GLN A 196 4.64 4.25 11.27
N ASN A 197 4.99 3.17 11.97
CA ASN A 197 4.02 2.21 12.52
C ASN A 197 3.18 2.77 13.68
N TYR A 198 3.66 3.79 14.37
CA TYR A 198 2.93 4.45 15.47
C TYR A 198 2.41 5.80 15.02
N VAL A 199 1.09 5.94 15.03
CA VAL A 199 0.42 7.14 14.51
C VAL A 199 -0.27 7.91 15.63
N ILE A 200 -0.18 9.23 15.59
CA ILE A 200 -0.89 10.14 16.48
C ILE A 200 -1.75 11.06 15.61
N PHE A 201 -3.05 11.05 15.85
CA PHE A 201 -3.99 12.02 15.31
C PHE A 201 -4.14 13.19 16.28
N THR A 202 -4.28 14.40 15.73
CA THR A 202 -4.67 15.58 16.50
C THR A 202 -5.64 16.45 15.71
N ASN A 203 -6.48 17.19 16.43
CA ASN A 203 -7.40 18.19 15.87
C ASN A 203 -6.93 19.63 16.12
N TYR A 204 -5.75 19.83 16.72
CA TYR A 204 -5.32 21.14 17.19
C TYR A 204 -3.86 21.46 16.85
N GLN A 205 -3.64 22.61 16.20
CA GLN A 205 -2.34 23.00 15.65
C GLN A 205 -1.24 23.11 16.71
N PHE A 206 -1.59 23.50 17.93
CA PHE A 206 -0.65 23.59 19.05
C PHE A 206 0.15 22.29 19.27
N TYR A 207 -0.49 21.13 19.17
CA TYR A 207 0.19 19.85 19.34
C TYR A 207 1.19 19.56 18.21
N ILE A 208 0.91 20.03 16.99
CA ILE A 208 1.85 19.94 15.87
C ILE A 208 3.07 20.80 16.14
N ASP A 209 2.87 22.04 16.58
CA ASP A 209 3.99 22.96 16.83
C ASP A 209 4.94 22.41 17.90
N GLU A 210 4.40 21.82 18.98
CA GLU A 210 5.19 21.15 20.00
C GLU A 210 5.86 19.87 19.51
N PHE A 211 5.16 19.06 18.72
CA PHE A 211 5.75 17.87 18.11
C PHE A 211 6.93 18.22 17.19
N VAL A 212 6.79 19.26 16.36
CA VAL A 212 7.86 19.74 15.47
C VAL A 212 9.09 20.18 16.27
N LYS A 213 8.92 20.91 17.38
CA LYS A 213 10.03 21.31 18.25
C LYS A 213 10.77 20.10 18.84
N ILE A 214 10.01 19.11 19.35
CA ILE A 214 10.57 17.88 19.90
C ILE A 214 11.28 17.06 18.80
N ALA A 215 10.64 16.91 17.65
CA ALA A 215 11.15 16.11 16.54
C ALA A 215 12.42 16.71 15.94
N LYS A 216 12.50 18.03 15.77
CA LYS A 216 13.73 18.72 15.31
C LYS A 216 14.89 18.53 16.29
N THR A 217 14.60 18.54 17.59
CA THR A 217 15.63 18.29 18.63
C THR A 217 16.09 16.83 18.62
N LYS A 218 15.19 15.89 18.34
CA LYS A 218 15.50 14.46 18.36
C LYS A 218 16.03 13.93 17.02
N ALA A 219 15.79 14.63 15.91
CA ALA A 219 16.22 14.22 14.59
C ALA A 219 17.72 13.93 14.58
N LYS A 220 18.11 12.72 14.16
CA LYS A 220 19.51 12.22 14.15
C LYS A 220 20.12 11.99 15.53
N SER A 221 19.31 11.81 16.56
CA SER A 221 19.73 11.38 17.90
C SER A 221 18.83 10.25 18.42
N ARG A 222 19.29 9.49 19.41
CA ARG A 222 18.47 8.47 20.12
C ARG A 222 17.74 7.47 19.19
N GLY A 223 18.41 7.04 18.12
CA GLY A 223 17.89 6.04 17.18
C GLY A 223 16.88 6.56 16.15
N PHE A 224 16.70 7.88 16.02
CA PHE A 224 15.88 8.47 14.95
C PHE A 224 16.73 8.81 13.72
N ALA A 225 16.26 8.36 12.55
CA ALA A 225 16.90 8.54 11.26
C ALA A 225 16.71 9.95 10.69
N GLY A 226 15.60 10.61 11.03
CA GLY A 226 15.31 11.96 10.55
C GLY A 226 13.92 12.44 10.88
N PHE A 227 13.62 13.66 10.46
CA PHE A 227 12.31 14.28 10.59
C PHE A 227 11.85 14.79 9.23
N ILE A 228 10.65 14.40 8.81
CA ILE A 228 10.04 14.80 7.54
C ILE A 228 8.79 15.63 7.83
N GLU A 229 8.75 16.81 7.23
CA GLU A 229 7.61 17.72 7.22
C GLU A 229 6.80 17.53 5.92
N PRO A 230 5.50 17.85 5.92
CA PRO A 230 4.67 17.74 4.72
C PRO A 230 5.15 18.73 3.64
N ASP A 231 4.97 18.36 2.38
CA ASP A 231 5.23 19.22 1.24
C ASP A 231 4.21 20.37 1.18
N THR A 232 4.70 21.58 1.46
CA THR A 232 3.90 22.81 1.49
C THR A 232 4.08 23.68 0.24
N ARG A 233 4.78 23.20 -0.81
CA ARG A 233 5.18 24.01 -1.99
C ARG A 233 4.03 24.75 -2.71
N LYS A 234 2.78 24.28 -2.58
CA LYS A 234 1.61 24.97 -3.14
C LYS A 234 0.71 25.55 -2.05
N ARG A 235 0.33 24.72 -1.09
CA ARG A 235 -0.50 25.05 0.08
C ARG A 235 -0.34 23.94 1.12
N LEU A 236 -0.67 24.23 2.37
CA LEU A 236 -0.77 23.18 3.38
C LEU A 236 -1.85 22.16 2.93
N PRO A 237 -1.57 20.86 2.98
CA PRO A 237 -2.56 19.84 2.63
C PRO A 237 -3.67 19.79 3.70
N GLN A 238 -4.77 19.12 3.40
CA GLN A 238 -5.97 19.11 4.25
C GLN A 238 -5.69 18.48 5.63
N MET A 239 -4.88 17.43 5.68
CA MET A 239 -4.54 16.68 6.89
C MET A 239 -3.02 16.45 6.98
N PRO A 240 -2.22 17.50 7.21
CA PRO A 240 -0.76 17.44 7.10
C PRO A 240 -0.16 16.40 8.05
N ALA A 241 0.75 15.57 7.51
CA ALA A 241 1.47 14.55 8.27
C ALA A 241 2.95 14.92 8.46
N TYR A 242 3.44 14.61 9.66
CA TYR A 242 4.82 14.86 10.09
C TYR A 242 5.40 13.54 10.59
N HIS A 243 6.63 13.21 10.19
CA HIS A 243 7.21 11.88 10.44
C HIS A 243 8.55 12.01 11.15
N LEU A 244 8.59 11.58 12.41
CA LEU A 244 9.84 11.37 13.14
C LEU A 244 10.28 9.91 12.88
N LYS A 245 11.18 9.74 11.92
CA LYS A 245 11.52 8.43 11.33
C LYS A 245 12.51 7.64 12.17
N ARG A 246 12.32 6.32 12.19
CA ARG A 246 13.35 5.34 12.52
C ARG A 246 13.58 4.42 11.33
N ASP A 247 14.78 3.87 11.23
CA ASP A 247 15.15 2.99 10.11
C ASP A 247 14.33 1.70 10.10
N ASP A 248 13.89 1.22 11.25
CA ASP A 248 13.05 0.03 11.44
C ASP A 248 11.54 0.29 11.21
N GLY A 249 11.15 1.55 10.98
CA GLY A 249 9.74 1.96 10.84
C GLY A 249 9.00 2.17 12.17
N SER A 250 9.66 1.96 13.32
CA SER A 250 9.10 2.13 14.67
C SER A 250 9.10 3.59 15.16
N GLY A 251 9.21 4.54 14.23
CA GLY A 251 9.10 5.96 14.51
C GLY A 251 7.67 6.40 14.80
N ILE A 252 7.43 7.72 14.75
CA ILE A 252 6.13 8.31 15.01
C ILE A 252 5.69 9.14 13.80
N THR A 253 4.49 8.87 13.30
CA THR A 253 3.77 9.77 12.38
C THR A 253 2.74 10.56 13.17
N MET A 254 2.74 11.88 13.04
CA MET A 254 1.69 12.73 13.60
C MET A 254 0.90 13.39 12.47
N ILE A 255 -0.42 13.29 12.52
CA ILE A 255 -1.32 13.82 11.48
C ILE A 255 -2.31 14.77 12.13
N ASN A 256 -2.34 16.02 11.65
CA ASN A 256 -3.41 16.95 12.00
C ASN A 256 -4.62 16.64 11.13
N ILE A 257 -5.66 16.02 11.69
CA ILE A 257 -6.87 15.63 10.96
C ILE A 257 -7.89 16.78 10.86
N GLY A 258 -7.59 17.91 11.50
CA GLY A 258 -8.52 19.02 11.65
C GLY A 258 -9.74 18.61 12.48
N VAL A 259 -10.90 19.18 12.14
CA VAL A 259 -12.16 18.95 12.85
C VAL A 259 -13.17 18.27 11.93
N GLY A 260 -13.88 17.28 12.46
CA GLY A 260 -15.01 16.66 11.79
C GLY A 260 -14.86 15.14 11.62
N PRO A 261 -15.93 14.35 11.86
CA PRO A 261 -15.92 12.90 11.65
C PRO A 261 -15.57 12.48 10.22
N SER A 262 -15.91 13.30 9.22
CA SER A 262 -15.62 13.01 7.80
C SER A 262 -14.12 12.93 7.53
N ASN A 263 -13.33 13.86 8.08
CA ASN A 263 -11.87 13.83 7.95
C ASN A 263 -11.30 12.62 8.67
N ALA A 264 -11.77 12.36 9.89
CA ALA A 264 -11.34 11.21 10.69
C ALA A 264 -11.57 9.88 9.95
N LYS A 265 -12.76 9.68 9.38
CA LYS A 265 -13.05 8.51 8.53
C LYS A 265 -12.12 8.44 7.31
N THR A 266 -12.02 9.54 6.56
CA THR A 266 -11.25 9.58 5.31
C THR A 266 -9.78 9.23 5.54
N ILE A 267 -9.15 9.77 6.59
CA ILE A 267 -7.75 9.44 6.88
C ILE A 267 -7.59 7.99 7.35
N THR A 268 -8.51 7.46 8.16
CA THR A 268 -8.38 6.07 8.64
C THR A 268 -8.62 5.06 7.52
N ASP A 269 -9.54 5.32 6.59
CA ASP A 269 -9.77 4.46 5.40
C ASP A 269 -8.48 4.26 4.60
N HIS A 270 -7.69 5.33 4.44
CA HIS A 270 -6.47 5.30 3.64
C HIS A 270 -5.25 4.84 4.45
N LEU A 271 -5.14 5.25 5.71
CA LEU A 271 -4.02 4.88 6.56
C LEU A 271 -4.05 3.39 6.94
N ALA A 272 -5.23 2.76 7.00
CA ALA A 272 -5.37 1.34 7.35
C ALA A 272 -4.56 0.41 6.43
N VAL A 273 -4.37 0.78 5.16
CA VAL A 273 -3.59 -0.03 4.20
C VAL A 273 -2.10 -0.07 4.56
N MET A 274 -1.61 0.93 5.30
CA MET A 274 -0.22 1.00 5.79
C MET A 274 0.04 0.06 6.98
N ARG A 275 -1.01 -0.60 7.50
CA ARG A 275 -0.92 -1.57 8.61
C ARG A 275 -0.20 -1.00 9.85
N PRO A 276 -0.58 0.19 10.36
CA PRO A 276 0.03 0.72 11.58
C PRO A 276 -0.20 -0.24 12.75
N GLU A 277 0.77 -0.28 13.67
CA GLU A 277 0.69 -1.09 14.89
C GLU A 277 -0.28 -0.47 15.90
N ALA A 278 -0.34 0.86 15.94
CA ALA A 278 -1.30 1.60 16.74
C ALA A 278 -1.52 3.01 16.19
N TRP A 279 -2.72 3.53 16.40
CA TRP A 279 -3.01 4.96 16.31
C TRP A 279 -3.67 5.48 17.59
N LEU A 280 -3.42 6.74 17.95
CA LEU A 280 -4.00 7.40 19.12
C LEU A 280 -4.58 8.76 18.73
N MET A 281 -5.69 9.16 19.35
CA MET A 281 -6.24 10.51 19.23
C MET A 281 -5.77 11.37 20.40
N ILE A 282 -4.98 12.41 20.12
CA ILE A 282 -4.54 13.42 21.08
C ILE A 282 -5.07 14.77 20.62
N GLY A 283 -6.17 15.20 21.22
CA GLY A 283 -6.85 16.44 20.88
C GLY A 283 -7.70 16.96 22.02
N HIS A 284 -8.33 18.11 21.80
CA HIS A 284 -9.37 18.59 22.71
C HIS A 284 -10.70 17.87 22.42
N CYS A 285 -11.52 17.74 23.45
CA CYS A 285 -12.90 17.25 23.37
C CYS A 285 -13.89 18.41 23.28
#